data_AF-A0A957NYD8-F1
#
_entry.id   AF-A0A957NYD8-F1
#
_cell.length_a   1.000
_cell.length_b   1.000
_cell.length_c   1.000
_cell.angle_alpha   90.00
_cell.angle_beta   90.00
_cell.angle_gamma   90.00
#
_symmetry.space_group_name_H-M   'P 1'
#
loop_
_entity.id
_entity.type
_entity.pdbx_description
1 polymer ?
#
loop_
_entity_poly.entity_id
_entity_poly.type
_entity_poly.pdbx_seq_one_letter_code
_entity_poly.pdbx_strand_id
1 'polypeptide(L)'
;MPSEKVVRNSGLAAIVAGLLWTILFPAGWFNFDAKPLLGMLLFVVVMLFFGLGLAGLYKRCPNQLLVRLSFGLSYVGIVWSLIGGLLVVTTDSWWYLFISGFFVFALGLTLVGIATLTTRTLSPWGILPIAVAVLLLGFILSGDDPSPPLQVLLGVLYGMGWMLLGFILWWTEPHIPNTAISA
;
A
#
# COMPACT_ATOMS: atom_id res chain seq x y z
N MET A 1 20.02 -14.21 4.87
CA MET A 1 19.08 -13.33 5.58
C MET A 1 18.91 -12.05 4.76
N PRO A 2 17.69 -11.51 4.59
CA PRO A 2 17.52 -10.21 3.95
C PRO A 2 18.31 -9.16 4.74
N SER A 3 18.98 -8.21 4.06
CA SER A 3 19.72 -7.20 4.80
C SER A 3 18.72 -6.32 5.56
N GLU A 4 18.90 -6.23 6.88
CA GLU A 4 18.01 -5.44 7.75
C GLU A 4 17.90 -3.99 7.27
N LYS A 5 18.99 -3.46 6.69
CA LYS A 5 19.03 -2.14 6.04
C LYS A 5 17.96 -2.00 4.96
N VAL A 6 17.77 -3.01 4.09
CA VAL A 6 16.76 -2.95 3.02
C VAL A 6 15.35 -2.93 3.61
N VAL A 7 15.07 -3.74 4.63
CA VAL A 7 13.77 -3.80 5.29
C VAL A 7 13.46 -2.48 5.99
N ARG A 8 14.43 -1.90 6.71
CA ARG A 8 14.27 -0.59 7.38
C ARG A 8 14.05 0.54 6.39
N ASN A 9 14.82 0.59 5.29
CA ASN A 9 14.64 1.60 4.25
C ASN A 9 13.27 1.48 3.57
N SER A 10 12.80 0.25 3.37
CA SER A 10 11.45 0.00 2.86
C SER A 10 10.37 0.48 3.84
N GLY A 11 10.57 0.26 5.14
CA GLY A 11 9.70 0.80 6.18
C GLY A 11 9.65 2.34 6.18
N LEU A 12 10.81 3.00 6.05
CA LEU A 12 10.88 4.46 5.90
C LEU A 12 10.14 4.94 4.65
N ALA A 13 10.29 4.26 3.51
CA ALA A 13 9.56 4.60 2.30
C ALA A 13 8.04 4.53 2.53
N ALA A 14 7.54 3.47 3.17
CA ALA A 14 6.12 3.35 3.52
C ALA A 14 5.64 4.45 4.49
N ILE A 15 6.45 4.84 5.47
CA ILE A 15 6.15 5.96 6.37
C ILE A 15 6.01 7.26 5.58
N VAL A 16 6.98 7.56 4.71
CA VAL A 16 6.96 8.78 3.89
C VAL A 16 5.75 8.77 2.95
N ALA A 17 5.46 7.64 2.30
CA ALA A 17 4.29 7.50 1.44
C ALA A 17 2.98 7.76 2.18
N GLY A 18 2.82 7.13 3.34
CA GLY A 18 1.63 7.28 4.17
C GLY A 18 1.47 8.71 4.71
N LEU A 19 2.57 9.36 5.08
CA LEU A 19 2.58 10.76 5.52
C LEU A 19 2.19 11.70 4.37
N LEU A 20 2.82 11.54 3.20
CA LEU A 20 2.49 12.29 2.00
C LEU A 20 1.02 12.11 1.64
N TRP A 21 0.51 10.88 1.60
CA TRP A 21 -0.90 10.62 1.34
C TRP A 21 -1.81 11.32 2.35
N THR A 22 -1.54 11.15 3.64
CA THR A 22 -2.37 11.71 4.74
C THR A 22 -2.46 13.24 4.70
N ILE A 23 -1.37 13.94 4.32
CA ILE A 23 -1.32 15.40 4.26
C ILE A 23 -1.84 15.92 2.92
N LEU A 24 -1.40 15.32 1.82
CA LEU A 24 -1.64 15.84 0.48
C LEU A 24 -3.04 15.51 -0.03
N PHE A 25 -3.64 14.39 0.43
CA PHE A 25 -4.97 13.98 0.00
C PHE A 25 -6.06 14.98 0.45
N PRO A 26 -6.21 15.32 1.74
CA PRO A 26 -7.22 16.28 2.19
C PRO A 26 -7.02 17.69 1.62
N ALA A 27 -5.77 18.03 1.30
CA ALA A 27 -5.42 19.30 0.67
C ALA A 27 -5.66 19.32 -0.85
N GLY A 28 -6.22 18.24 -1.43
CA GLY A 28 -6.62 18.18 -2.84
C GLY A 28 -5.45 18.14 -3.82
N TRP A 29 -4.26 17.73 -3.39
CA TRP A 29 -3.08 17.68 -4.27
C TRP A 29 -3.14 16.56 -5.30
N PHE A 30 -3.94 15.52 -5.06
CA PHE A 30 -4.20 14.42 -6.01
C PHE A 30 -5.41 14.69 -6.91
N ASN A 31 -5.89 15.94 -6.98
CA ASN A 31 -6.94 16.31 -7.92
C ASN A 31 -6.35 16.39 -9.35
N PHE A 32 -6.62 15.37 -10.15
CA PHE A 32 -6.10 15.26 -11.52
C PHE A 32 -6.75 16.23 -12.50
N ASP A 33 -7.95 16.74 -12.20
CA ASP A 33 -8.63 17.71 -13.05
C ASP A 33 -8.04 19.11 -12.85
N ALA A 34 -7.81 19.51 -11.59
CA ALA A 34 -7.28 20.82 -11.24
C ALA A 34 -5.76 20.92 -11.41
N LYS A 35 -5.03 19.82 -11.19
CA LYS A 35 -3.56 19.78 -11.20
C LYS A 35 -3.04 18.49 -11.86
N PRO A 36 -3.31 18.25 -13.16
CA PRO A 36 -3.07 16.97 -13.81
C PRO A 36 -1.63 16.45 -13.68
N LEU A 37 -0.65 17.23 -14.13
CA LEU A 37 0.75 16.80 -14.11
C LEU A 37 1.31 16.68 -12.69
N LEU A 38 1.08 17.68 -11.85
CA LEU A 38 1.63 17.70 -10.49
C LEU A 38 0.97 16.63 -9.60
N GLY A 39 -0.35 16.50 -9.68
CA GLY A 39 -1.11 15.48 -8.97
C GLY A 39 -0.67 14.08 -9.38
N MET A 40 -0.48 13.84 -10.68
CA MET A 40 0.01 12.55 -11.18
C MET A 40 1.46 12.27 -10.76
N LEU A 41 2.36 13.24 -10.82
CA LEU A 41 3.74 13.05 -10.35
C LEU A 41 3.79 12.71 -8.86
N LEU A 42 3.04 13.43 -8.02
CA LEU A 42 2.93 13.13 -6.60
C LEU A 42 2.32 11.74 -6.37
N PHE A 43 1.28 11.40 -7.12
CA PHE A 43 0.64 10.09 -7.07
C PHE A 43 1.62 8.96 -7.39
N VAL A 44 2.40 9.11 -8.47
CA VAL A 44 3.46 8.16 -8.86
C VAL A 44 4.47 7.97 -7.74
N VAL A 45 4.97 9.07 -7.17
CA VAL A 45 5.94 9.02 -6.07
C VAL A 45 5.38 8.25 -4.87
N VAL A 46 4.14 8.52 -4.46
CA VAL A 46 3.51 7.85 -3.33
C VAL A 46 3.30 6.35 -3.61
N MET A 47 2.80 6.00 -4.80
CA MET A 47 2.58 4.61 -5.19
C MET A 47 3.89 3.80 -5.29
N LEU A 48 4.96 4.40 -5.80
CA LEU A 48 6.28 3.78 -5.82
C LEU A 48 6.79 3.50 -4.40
N PHE A 49 6.60 4.45 -3.47
CA PHE A 49 7.00 4.24 -2.07
C PHE A 49 6.14 3.20 -1.35
N PHE A 50 4.84 3.09 -1.64
CA PHE A 50 4.04 1.95 -1.18
C PHE A 50 4.59 0.62 -1.71
N GLY A 51 4.96 0.57 -2.99
CA GLY A 51 5.64 -0.57 -3.60
C GLY A 51 6.94 -0.94 -2.87
N LEU A 52 7.79 0.03 -2.55
CA LEU A 52 9.00 -0.22 -1.76
C LEU A 52 8.67 -0.76 -0.36
N GLY A 53 7.63 -0.22 0.30
CA GLY A 53 7.12 -0.76 1.57
C GLY A 53 6.77 -2.24 1.49
N LEU A 54 6.05 -2.64 0.44
CA LEU A 54 5.71 -4.03 0.16
C LEU A 54 6.94 -4.89 -0.09
N ALA A 55 7.96 -4.37 -0.78
CA ALA A 55 9.21 -5.10 -1.00
C ALA A 55 9.89 -5.46 0.33
N GLY A 56 9.89 -4.53 1.30
CA GLY A 56 10.38 -4.76 2.65
C GLY A 56 9.61 -5.85 3.38
N LEU A 57 8.28 -5.83 3.28
CA LEU A 57 7.44 -6.86 3.88
C LEU A 57 7.61 -8.23 3.22
N TYR A 58 7.70 -8.28 1.89
CA TYR A 58 7.96 -9.50 1.13
C TYR A 58 9.25 -10.19 1.58
N LYS A 59 10.30 -9.41 1.85
CA LYS A 59 11.58 -9.94 2.33
C LYS A 59 11.49 -10.61 3.70
N ARG A 60 10.50 -10.26 4.54
CA ARG A 60 10.27 -10.92 5.83
C ARG A 60 9.49 -12.23 5.70
N CYS A 61 8.68 -12.37 4.66
CA CYS A 61 7.86 -13.54 4.45
C CYS A 61 8.67 -14.76 3.98
N PRO A 62 8.33 -15.98 4.44
CA PRO A 62 8.93 -17.20 3.91
C PRO A 62 8.60 -17.35 2.43
N ASN A 63 9.47 -18.05 1.71
CA ASN A 63 9.42 -18.16 0.26
C ASN A 63 8.34 -19.16 -0.21
N GLN A 64 7.07 -18.84 0.03
CA GLN A 64 5.91 -19.65 -0.32
C GLN A 64 5.19 -19.09 -1.55
N LEU A 65 4.48 -19.95 -2.29
CA LEU A 65 3.74 -19.56 -3.50
C LEU A 65 2.69 -18.47 -3.20
N LEU A 66 1.93 -18.62 -2.11
CA LEU A 66 0.90 -17.66 -1.69
C LEU A 66 1.50 -16.26 -1.47
N VAL A 67 2.66 -16.18 -0.82
CA VAL A 67 3.40 -14.92 -0.62
C VAL A 67 3.76 -14.32 -1.98
N ARG A 68 4.39 -15.08 -2.87
CA ARG A 68 4.77 -14.55 -4.20
C ARG A 68 3.57 -14.02 -5.01
N LEU A 69 2.48 -14.78 -5.03
CA LEU A 69 1.27 -14.41 -5.76
C LEU A 69 0.62 -13.16 -5.17
N SER A 70 0.52 -13.06 -3.85
CA SER A 70 -0.11 -11.93 -3.17
C SER A 70 0.66 -10.62 -3.40
N PHE A 71 1.98 -10.63 -3.24
CA PHE A 71 2.81 -9.48 -3.56
C PHE A 71 2.81 -9.15 -5.06
N GLY A 72 2.89 -10.17 -5.92
CA GLY A 72 2.79 -10.00 -7.37
C GLY A 72 1.50 -9.30 -7.77
N LEU A 73 0.37 -9.73 -7.22
CA LEU A 73 -0.93 -9.11 -7.48
C LEU A 73 -0.98 -7.65 -6.98
N SER A 74 -0.42 -7.36 -5.80
CA SER A 74 -0.32 -5.98 -5.33
C SER A 74 0.49 -5.07 -6.27
N TYR A 75 1.64 -5.55 -6.77
CA TYR A 75 2.44 -4.77 -7.73
C TYR A 75 1.73 -4.60 -9.07
N VAL A 76 1.03 -5.62 -9.57
CA VAL A 76 0.20 -5.49 -10.77
C VAL A 76 -0.84 -4.40 -10.55
N GLY A 77 -1.52 -4.38 -9.41
CA GLY A 77 -2.49 -3.33 -9.07
C GLY A 77 -1.88 -1.92 -9.05
N ILE A 78 -0.68 -1.76 -8.47
CA ILE A 78 0.05 -0.48 -8.48
C ILE A 78 0.40 -0.06 -9.91
N VAL A 79 1.01 -0.94 -10.71
CA VAL A 79 1.39 -0.60 -12.10
C VAL A 79 0.15 -0.27 -12.92
N TRP A 80 -0.93 -1.02 -12.73
CA TRP A 80 -2.19 -0.82 -13.43
C TRP A 80 -2.86 0.51 -13.06
N SER A 81 -2.86 0.89 -11.78
CA SER A 81 -3.35 2.21 -11.35
C SER A 81 -2.46 3.35 -11.86
N LEU A 82 -1.14 3.16 -11.93
CA LEU A 82 -0.24 4.16 -12.53
C LEU A 82 -0.51 4.37 -14.02
N ILE A 83 -0.68 3.28 -14.78
CA ILE A 83 -1.04 3.36 -16.21
C ILE A 83 -2.40 4.05 -16.36
N GLY A 84 -3.40 3.64 -15.57
CA GLY A 84 -4.72 4.25 -15.56
C GLY A 84 -4.69 5.75 -15.26
N GLY A 85 -3.94 6.17 -14.23
CA GLY A 85 -3.80 7.58 -13.85
C GLY A 85 -3.14 8.42 -14.95
N LEU A 86 -2.12 7.86 -15.61
CA LEU A 86 -1.47 8.53 -16.74
C LEU A 86 -2.45 8.72 -17.92
N LEU A 87 -3.27 7.71 -18.19
CA LEU A 87 -4.28 7.77 -19.25
C LEU A 87 -5.42 8.72 -18.91
N VAL A 88 -5.85 8.80 -17.65
CA VAL A 88 -6.81 9.80 -17.17
C VAL A 88 -6.30 11.21 -17.47
N VAL A 89 -5.05 11.51 -17.09
CA VAL A 89 -4.45 12.84 -17.32
C VAL A 89 -4.31 13.21 -18.80
N THR A 90 -4.17 12.22 -19.68
CA THR A 90 -3.90 12.47 -21.11
C THR A 90 -5.14 12.40 -22.00
N THR A 91 -6.17 11.66 -21.60
CA THR A 91 -7.32 11.33 -22.48
C THR A 91 -8.68 11.37 -21.78
N ASP A 92 -8.72 11.69 -20.49
CA ASP A 92 -9.94 11.93 -19.68
C ASP A 92 -10.96 10.76 -19.62
N SER A 93 -10.63 9.61 -20.20
CA SER A 93 -11.59 8.52 -20.49
C SER A 93 -11.29 7.20 -19.78
N TRP A 94 -10.22 7.12 -18.97
CA TRP A 94 -9.68 5.85 -18.46
C TRP A 94 -9.78 5.69 -16.94
N TRP A 95 -10.72 6.39 -16.31
CA TRP A 95 -11.01 6.26 -14.88
C TRP A 95 -11.31 4.82 -14.46
N TYR A 96 -11.97 4.02 -15.31
CA TYR A 96 -12.20 2.60 -15.06
C TYR A 96 -10.90 1.79 -14.91
N LEU A 97 -9.88 2.09 -15.73
CA LEU A 97 -8.59 1.42 -15.65
C LEU A 97 -7.89 1.77 -14.34
N PHE A 98 -7.89 3.06 -14.00
CA PHE A 98 -7.35 3.58 -12.74
C PHE A 98 -7.98 2.90 -11.51
N ILE A 99 -9.32 2.90 -11.46
CA ILE A 99 -10.10 2.30 -10.38
C ILE A 99 -9.87 0.78 -10.32
N SER A 100 -9.88 0.09 -11.46
CA SER A 100 -9.64 -1.36 -11.51
C SER A 100 -8.26 -1.73 -10.96
N GLY A 101 -7.24 -0.89 -11.18
CA GLY A 101 -5.90 -1.10 -10.64
C GLY A 101 -5.89 -1.08 -9.12
N PHE A 102 -6.66 -0.18 -8.50
CA PHE A 102 -6.81 -0.17 -7.06
C PHE A 102 -7.59 -1.37 -6.51
N PHE A 103 -8.60 -1.88 -7.22
CA PHE A 103 -9.27 -3.13 -6.83
C PHE A 103 -8.29 -4.30 -6.83
N VAL A 104 -7.49 -4.44 -7.88
CA VAL A 104 -6.43 -5.45 -7.97
C VAL A 104 -5.41 -5.27 -6.83
N PHE A 105 -5.05 -4.01 -6.53
CA PHE A 105 -4.14 -3.71 -5.43
C PHE A 105 -4.71 -4.11 -4.07
N ALA A 106 -5.96 -3.78 -3.79
CA ALA A 106 -6.67 -4.13 -2.55
C ALA A 106 -6.82 -5.66 -2.39
N LEU A 107 -7.09 -6.38 -3.47
CA LEU A 107 -7.10 -7.84 -3.47
C LEU A 107 -5.71 -8.39 -3.13
N GLY A 108 -4.66 -7.86 -3.75
CA GLY A 108 -3.28 -8.20 -3.41
C GLY A 108 -2.96 -7.96 -1.93
N LEU A 109 -3.32 -6.79 -1.39
CA LEU A 109 -3.10 -6.45 0.02
C LEU A 109 -3.85 -7.36 0.98
N THR A 110 -5.10 -7.72 0.64
CA THR A 110 -5.87 -8.70 1.41
C THR A 110 -5.15 -10.04 1.46
N LEU A 111 -4.67 -10.53 0.32
CA LEU A 111 -3.90 -11.78 0.27
C LEU A 111 -2.54 -11.67 0.99
N VAL A 112 -1.87 -10.51 0.94
CA VAL A 112 -0.66 -10.25 1.72
C VAL A 112 -0.98 -10.33 3.21
N GLY A 113 -2.09 -9.76 3.66
CA GLY A 113 -2.56 -9.86 5.03
C GLY A 113 -2.79 -11.29 5.47
N ILE A 114 -3.53 -12.07 4.67
CA ILE A 114 -3.74 -13.50 4.91
C ILE A 114 -2.40 -14.23 4.98
N ALA A 115 -1.49 -13.99 4.03
CA ALA A 115 -0.16 -14.59 4.04
C ALA A 115 0.59 -14.25 5.33
N THR A 116 0.61 -12.98 5.76
CA THR A 116 1.31 -12.56 6.98
C THR A 116 0.71 -13.15 8.26
N LEU A 117 -0.60 -13.39 8.30
CA LEU A 117 -1.27 -14.10 9.40
C LEU A 117 -0.87 -15.58 9.43
N THR A 118 -0.88 -16.25 8.27
CA THR A 118 -0.48 -17.66 8.17
C THR A 118 0.98 -17.89 8.52
N THR A 119 1.86 -16.97 8.13
CA THR A 119 3.31 -17.07 8.38
C THR A 119 3.73 -16.42 9.70
N ARG A 120 2.80 -15.78 10.42
CA ARG A 120 3.03 -15.03 11.68
C ARG A 120 4.16 -14.00 11.60
N THR A 121 4.46 -13.49 10.41
CA THR A 121 5.62 -12.60 10.18
C THR A 121 5.47 -11.23 10.81
N LEU A 122 4.23 -10.81 11.04
CA LEU A 122 3.89 -9.51 11.63
C LEU A 122 3.15 -9.64 12.97
N SER A 123 3.03 -10.82 13.58
CA SER A 123 2.23 -11.00 14.81
C SER A 123 2.65 -10.01 15.91
N PRO A 124 1.75 -9.17 16.47
CA PRO A 124 0.27 -9.19 16.38
C PRO A 124 -0.38 -8.39 15.22
N TRP A 125 0.40 -7.67 14.43
CA TRP A 125 -0.02 -6.75 13.37
C TRP A 125 -0.36 -7.40 12.01
N GLY A 126 -0.48 -8.73 11.94
CA GLY A 126 -0.76 -9.43 10.67
C GLY A 126 -2.09 -9.05 10.02
N ILE A 127 -3.04 -8.49 10.76
CA ILE A 127 -4.32 -8.01 10.20
C ILE A 127 -4.19 -6.65 9.51
N LEU A 128 -3.10 -5.92 9.74
CA LEU A 128 -2.93 -4.54 9.26
C LEU A 128 -3.02 -4.41 7.74
N PRO A 129 -2.40 -5.28 6.90
CA PRO A 129 -2.58 -5.20 5.44
C PRO A 129 -4.02 -5.40 5.00
N ILE A 130 -4.80 -6.22 5.71
CA ILE A 130 -6.24 -6.40 5.45
C ILE A 130 -7.00 -5.13 5.79
N ALA A 131 -6.73 -4.51 6.94
CA ALA A 131 -7.34 -3.24 7.32
C ALA A 131 -7.04 -2.14 6.30
N VAL A 132 -5.79 -2.03 5.83
CA VAL A 132 -5.39 -1.10 4.77
C VAL A 132 -6.12 -1.39 3.45
N ALA A 133 -6.30 -2.66 3.09
CA ALA A 133 -7.09 -3.04 1.91
C ALA A 133 -8.57 -2.63 2.02
N VAL A 134 -9.19 -2.84 3.18
CA VAL A 134 -10.58 -2.45 3.44
C VAL A 134 -10.74 -0.93 3.38
N LEU A 135 -9.81 -0.17 3.97
CA LEU A 135 -9.81 1.29 3.89
C LEU A 135 -9.69 1.77 2.44
N LEU A 136 -8.83 1.13 1.64
CA LEU A 136 -8.70 1.42 0.22
C LEU A 136 -10.00 1.14 -0.55
N LEU A 137 -10.65 0.01 -0.30
CA LEU A 137 -11.92 -0.32 -0.94
C LEU A 137 -13.03 0.66 -0.53
N GLY A 138 -13.14 0.96 0.77
CA GLY A 138 -14.10 1.95 1.24
C GLY A 138 -13.86 3.32 0.61
N PHE A 139 -12.60 3.72 0.48
CA PHE A 139 -12.20 4.95 -0.19
C PHE A 139 -12.69 4.99 -1.65
N ILE A 140 -12.42 3.94 -2.43
CA ILE A 140 -12.84 3.85 -3.84
C ILE A 140 -14.37 3.82 -3.98
N LEU A 141 -15.04 3.03 -3.14
CA LEU A 141 -16.48 2.83 -3.20
C LEU A 141 -17.28 4.02 -2.68
N SER A 142 -16.65 4.93 -1.93
CA SER A 142 -17.31 6.16 -1.47
C SER A 142 -17.66 7.14 -2.61
N GLY A 143 -17.06 6.96 -3.80
CA GLY A 143 -17.39 7.74 -4.99
C GLY A 143 -17.16 9.25 -4.83
N ASP A 144 -17.74 10.03 -5.73
CA ASP A 144 -17.69 11.51 -5.71
C ASP A 144 -18.85 12.13 -4.89
N ASP A 145 -19.48 11.34 -4.02
CA ASP A 145 -20.69 11.74 -3.31
C ASP A 145 -20.42 12.99 -2.45
N PRO A 146 -21.36 13.94 -2.31
CA PRO A 146 -21.14 15.27 -1.75
C PRO A 146 -20.97 15.29 -0.22
N SER A 147 -20.60 14.16 0.38
CA SER A 147 -20.13 14.06 1.76
C SER A 147 -18.59 13.94 1.79
N PRO A 148 -17.85 15.04 1.49
CA PRO A 148 -16.39 15.05 1.57
C PRO A 148 -15.79 14.54 2.89
N PRO A 149 -16.44 14.61 4.08
CA PRO A 149 -15.80 14.11 5.29
C PRO A 149 -15.49 12.61 5.27
N LEU A 150 -16.33 11.75 4.68
CA LEU A 150 -16.09 10.31 4.74
C LEU A 150 -14.92 9.90 3.84
N GLN A 151 -14.89 10.36 2.59
CA GLN A 151 -13.81 10.06 1.66
C GLN A 151 -12.46 10.62 2.16
N VAL A 152 -12.47 11.85 2.71
CA VAL A 152 -11.29 12.46 3.36
C VAL A 152 -10.83 11.63 4.55
N LEU A 153 -11.74 11.21 5.43
CA LEU A 153 -11.42 10.38 6.58
C LEU A 153 -10.82 9.03 6.17
N LEU A 154 -11.44 8.34 5.20
CA LEU A 154 -10.94 7.06 4.69
C LEU A 154 -9.56 7.21 4.03
N GLY A 155 -9.36 8.26 3.26
CA GLY A 155 -8.06 8.59 2.66
C GLY A 155 -6.98 8.84 3.72
N VAL A 156 -7.29 9.62 4.75
CA VAL A 156 -6.38 9.88 5.89
C VAL A 156 -6.04 8.58 6.63
N LEU A 157 -7.04 7.78 6.98
CA LEU A 157 -6.84 6.51 7.68
C LEU A 157 -6.03 5.51 6.84
N TYR A 158 -6.25 5.48 5.52
CA TYR A 158 -5.46 4.67 4.59
C TYR A 158 -3.98 5.06 4.64
N GLY A 159 -3.66 6.36 4.56
CA GLY A 159 -2.30 6.87 4.68
C GLY A 159 -1.67 6.53 6.04
N MET A 160 -2.40 6.72 7.13
CA MET A 160 -1.97 6.35 8.48
C MET A 160 -1.70 4.84 8.63
N GLY A 161 -2.51 4.00 7.99
CA GLY A 161 -2.31 2.55 7.98
C GLY A 161 -0.97 2.16 7.34
N TRP A 162 -0.57 2.82 6.25
CA TRP A 162 0.75 2.66 5.65
C TRP A 162 1.88 3.19 6.53
N MET A 163 1.67 4.32 7.22
CA MET A 163 2.65 4.83 8.19
C MET A 163 2.90 3.81 9.30
N LEU A 164 1.83 3.22 9.85
CA LEU A 164 1.92 2.21 10.88
C LEU A 164 2.62 0.95 10.37
N LEU A 165 2.28 0.48 9.16
CA LEU A 165 2.94 -0.67 8.54
C LEU A 165 4.44 -0.41 8.34
N GLY A 166 4.80 0.77 7.84
CA GLY A 166 6.19 1.18 7.66
C GLY A 166 6.96 1.31 8.98
N PHE A 167 6.31 1.86 10.01
CA PHE A 167 6.87 1.94 11.36
C PHE A 167 7.16 0.54 11.92
N ILE A 168 6.23 -0.40 11.78
CA ILE A 168 6.45 -1.79 12.20
C ILE A 168 7.64 -2.39 11.46
N LEU A 169 7.72 -2.23 10.13
CA LEU A 169 8.86 -2.72 9.34
C LEU A 169 10.19 -2.07 9.70
N TRP A 170 10.18 -0.82 10.15
CA TRP A 170 11.37 -0.09 10.54
C TRP A 170 11.86 -0.43 11.95
N TRP A 171 10.91 -0.62 12.88
CA TRP A 171 11.17 -0.81 14.31
C TRP A 171 11.39 -2.27 14.71
N THR A 172 10.61 -3.19 14.15
CA THR A 172 10.65 -4.59 14.62
C THR A 172 11.83 -5.35 14.02
N GLU A 173 12.58 -6.05 14.85
CA GLU A 173 13.57 -7.02 14.40
C GLU A 173 12.89 -8.24 13.76
N PRO A 174 13.58 -8.97 12.85
CA PRO A 174 13.04 -10.20 12.28
C PRO A 174 12.74 -11.21 13.40
N HIS A 175 11.52 -11.73 13.46
CA HIS A 175 11.21 -12.79 14.41
C HIS A 175 11.94 -14.07 13.97
N ILE A 176 13.01 -14.43 14.68
CA ILE A 176 13.73 -15.69 14.49
C ILE A 176 12.95 -16.75 15.30
N PRO A 177 12.32 -17.75 14.66
CA PRO A 177 11.66 -18.81 15.40
C PRO A 177 12.70 -19.56 16.25
N ASN A 178 12.44 -19.74 17.54
CA ASN A 178 13.30 -20.41 18.52
C ASN A 178 13.59 -21.90 18.22
N THR A 179 13.22 -22.42 17.06
CA THR A 179 13.45 -23.82 16.65
C THR A 179 14.92 -24.13 16.34
N ALA A 180 15.84 -23.15 16.44
CA ALA A 180 17.26 -23.34 16.17
C ALA A 180 18.13 -23.62 17.41
N ILE A 181 17.55 -23.74 18.61
CA ILE A 181 18.31 -23.94 19.88
C ILE A 181 18.22 -25.41 20.37
N SER A 182 17.54 -26.30 19.65
CA SER A 182 17.51 -27.74 19.97
C SER A 182 18.10 -28.55 18.82
N ALA A 183 19.42 -28.49 18.66
CA ALA A 183 20.20 -29.47 17.90
C ALA A 183 21.58 -29.64 18.55
#